data_AF-A0A1V5BKB4-F1
#
_entry.id   AF-A0A1V5BKB4-F1
#
_cell.length_a   1.000
_cell.length_b   1.000
_cell.length_c   1.000
_cell.angle_alpha   90.00
_cell.angle_beta   90.00
_cell.angle_gamma   90.00
#
_symmetry.space_group_name_H-M   'P 1'
#
loop_
_entity.id
_entity.type
_entity.pdbx_description
1 polymer ?
#
loop_
_entity_poly.entity_id
_entity_poly.type
_entity_poly.pdbx_seq_one_letter_code
_entity_poly.pdbx_strand_id
1 'polypeptide(L)' 'MENELLTKEELSRFLKISIPTIDRWRQEGMPCKKMGRLVRFEKKRVLEWIKENKN' A
#
# COMPACT_ATOMS: atom_id res chain seq x y z
N MET A 1 -15.35 3.96 10.68
CA MET A 1 -14.14 4.80 10.49
C MET A 1 -13.10 3.97 9.75
N GLU A 2 -13.09 3.92 8.42
CA GLU A 2 -12.37 2.81 7.73
C GLU A 2 -11.64 3.15 6.41
N ASN A 3 -11.36 4.42 6.11
CA ASN A 3 -10.59 4.79 4.91
C ASN A 3 -9.31 5.54 5.31
N GLU A 4 -8.45 4.87 6.08
CA GLU A 4 -7.13 5.40 6.40
C GLU A 4 -6.25 5.32 5.14
N LEU A 5 -5.97 6.50 4.57
CA LEU A 5 -5.08 6.67 3.42
C LEU A 5 -3.66 6.86 3.92
N LEU A 6 -2.83 5.84 3.75
CA LEU A 6 -1.44 5.86 4.17
C LEU A 6 -0.54 6.38 3.05
N THR A 7 0.50 7.10 3.44
CA THR A 7 1.68 7.34 2.63
C THR A 7 2.50 6.06 2.46
N LYS A 8 3.50 6.11 1.59
CA LYS A 8 4.44 5.00 1.40
C LYS A 8 5.25 4.74 2.67
N GLU A 9 5.64 5.80 3.36
CA GLU A 9 6.40 5.76 4.62
C GLU A 9 5.55 5.18 5.75
N GLU A 10 4.29 5.58 5.87
CA GLU A 10 3.37 5.02 6.87
C GLU A 10 3.04 3.56 6.59
N LEU A 11 2.83 3.20 5.32
CA LEU A 11 2.60 1.81 4.93
C LEU A 11 3.82 0.93 5.22
N SER A 12 5.03 1.43 4.98
CA SER A 12 6.29 0.75 5.31
C SER A 12 6.40 0.48 6.80
N ARG A 13 6.11 1.49 7.64
CA ARG A 13 6.09 1.33 9.11
C ARG A 13 5.01 0.37 9.58
N PHE A 14 3.82 0.45 8.98
CA PHE A 14 2.68 -0.39 9.34
C PHE A 14 2.92 -1.87 9.03
N LEU A 15 3.40 -2.18 7.82
CA LEU A 15 3.68 -3.54 7.37
C LEU A 15 5.05 -4.06 7.82
N LYS A 16 5.90 -3.19 8.40
CA LYS A 16 7.29 -3.49 8.77
C LYS A 16 8.11 -4.03 7.59
N ILE A 17 7.90 -3.47 6.39
CA ILE A 17 8.63 -3.83 5.18
C ILE A 17 9.34 -2.61 4.60
N SER A 18 10.36 -2.85 3.78
CA SER A 18 11.10 -1.77 3.13
C SER A 18 10.25 -1.02 2.09
N ILE A 19 10.53 0.27 1.91
CA ILE A 19 9.91 1.08 0.84
C ILE A 19 10.13 0.47 -0.56
N PRO A 20 11.33 -0.05 -0.92
CA PRO A 20 11.52 -0.76 -2.18
C PRO A 20 10.56 -1.93 -2.38
N THR A 21 10.22 -2.68 -1.33
CA THR A 21 9.23 -3.75 -1.39
C THR A 21 7.85 -3.21 -1.76
N ILE A 22 7.44 -2.09 -1.17
CA ILE A 22 6.18 -1.42 -1.51
C ILE A 22 6.18 -0.96 -2.96
N ASP A 23 7.28 -0.38 -3.45
CA ASP A 23 7.39 0.02 -4.85
C ASP A 23 7.32 -1.17 -5.81
N ARG A 24 7.95 -2.30 -5.46
CA ARG A 24 7.81 -3.54 -6.22
C ARG A 24 6.36 -4.01 -6.25
N TRP A 25 5.68 -4.04 -5.11
CA TRP A 25 4.27 -4.43 -5.05
C TRP A 25 3.35 -3.52 -5.86
N ARG A 26 3.68 -2.22 -5.99
CA ARG A 26 2.94 -1.33 -6.90
C ARG A 26 3.09 -1.74 -8.37
N GLN A 27 4.28 -2.19 -8.78
CA GLN A 27 4.48 -2.74 -10.13
C GLN A 27 3.74 -4.07 -10.32
N GLU A 28 3.58 -4.85 -9.24
CA GLU A 28 2.79 -6.08 -9.21
C GLU A 28 1.26 -5.84 -9.14
N GLY A 29 0.81 -4.57 -9.13
CA GLY A 29 -0.62 -4.23 -9.14
C GLY A 29 -1.24 -3.94 -7.78
N MET A 30 -0.45 -3.72 -6.72
CA MET A 30 -0.96 -3.35 -5.41
C MET A 30 -1.83 -2.06 -5.47
N PRO A 31 -3.03 -2.07 -4.87
CA PRO A 31 -3.97 -0.96 -4.97
C PRO A 31 -3.40 0.33 -4.38
N CYS A 32 -3.38 1.38 -5.20
CA CYS A 32 -2.98 2.71 -4.79
C CYS A 32 -3.85 3.79 -5.44
N LYS A 33 -4.09 4.89 -4.72
CA LYS A 33 -4.80 6.07 -5.20
C LYS A 33 -3.78 7.16 -5.52
N LYS A 34 -3.81 7.68 -6.75
CA LYS A 34 -3.06 8.88 -7.14
C LYS A 34 -3.89 10.11 -6.75
N MET A 35 -3.32 10.98 -5.93
CA MET A 35 -3.87 12.29 -5.56
C MET A 35 -2.88 13.36 -6.06
N GLY A 36 -3.01 13.70 -7.35
CA GLY A 36 -2.06 14.56 -8.05
C GLY A 36 -0.66 13.94 -8.12
N ARG A 37 0.33 14.60 -7.50
CA ARG A 37 1.72 14.09 -7.41
C ARG A 37 1.92 13.08 -6.28
N LEU A 38 0.94 12.95 -5.38
CA LEU A 38 1.02 12.09 -4.21
C LEU A 38 0.38 10.73 -4.51
N VAL A 39 0.95 9.68 -3.92
CA VAL A 39 0.36 8.35 -3.93
C VAL A 39 -0.06 8.00 -2.51
N ARG A 40 -1.27 7.47 -2.37
CA ARG A 40 -1.85 7.04 -1.12
C ARG A 40 -2.34 5.60 -1.22
N PHE A 41 -2.28 4.90 -0.10
CA PHE A 41 -2.61 3.49 0.01
C PHE A 41 -3.76 3.34 0.98
N GLU A 42 -4.86 2.80 0.49
CA GLU A 42 -6.00 2.49 1.34
C GLU A 42 -5.67 1.20 2.10
N LYS A 43 -5.43 1.32 3.40
CA LYS A 43 -4.92 0.25 4.27
C LYS A 43 -5.69 -1.07 4.10
N LYS A 44 -7.02 -0.99 4.06
CA LYS A 44 -7.91 -2.15 3.91
C LYS A 44 -7.67 -2.89 2.59
N ARG A 45 -7.66 -2.17 1.47
CA ARG A 45 -7.42 -2.75 0.14
C ARG A 45 -6.03 -3.33 0.00
N VAL A 46 -5.01 -2.68 0.58
CA VAL A 46 -3.65 -3.24 0.56
C VAL A 46 -3.58 -4.56 1.32
N LEU A 47 -4.21 -4.64 2.49
CA LEU A 47 -4.26 -5.88 3.26
C LEU A 47 -5.03 -7.00 2.53
N GLU A 48 -6.13 -6.67 1.87
CA GLU A 48 -6.88 -7.61 1.01
C GLU A 48 -5.98 -8.12 -0.14
N TRP A 49 -5.33 -7.22 -0.86
CA TRP A 49 -4.41 -7.60 -1.94
C TRP A 49 -3.25 -8.48 -1.47
N ILE A 50 -2.68 -8.20 -0.30
CA ILE A 50 -1.62 -9.03 0.29
C ILE A 50 -2.13 -10.46 0.58
N LYS A 51 -3.33 -10.58 1.15
CA LYS A 51 -3.94 -11.90 1.43
C LYS A 51 -4.20 -12.71 0.15
N GLU A 52 -4.51 -12.04 -0.96
CA GLU A 52 -4.78 -12.71 -2.23
C GLU A 52 -3.50 -13.07 -3.01
N ASN A 53 -2.44 -12.25 -2.92
CA ASN A 53 -1.26 -12.37 -3.78
C ASN A 53 0.00 -12.89 -3.09
N LYS A 54 0.02 -12.98 -1.75
CA LYS A 54 1.19 -13.37 -0.95
C LYS A 54 0.89 -14.52 0.02
N ASN A 55 -0.17 -15.28 -0.24
CA ASN A 55 -0.51 -16.53 0.46
C ASN A 55 0.10 -17.74 -0.26
#